data_AF-A0AAX1NFA1-F1
#
_entry.id   AF-A0AAX1NFA1-F1
#
_cell.length_a   1.000
_cell.length_b   1.000
_cell.length_c   1.000
_cell.angle_alpha   90.00
_cell.angle_beta   90.00
_cell.angle_gamma   90.00
#
_symmetry.space_group_name_H-M   'P 1'
#
loop_
_entity.id
_entity.type
_entity.pdbx_description
1 polymer ?
#
loop_
_entity_poly.entity_id
_entity_poly.type
_entity_poly.pdbx_seq_one_letter_code
_entity_poly.pdbx_strand_id
1 'polypeptide(L)'
;MKIKQQFSYLIGILCSVGILYSCTTSSSENEMVKSEEVIDNSLLSHWEKARLDKDQVIKIFSSNSNTFHFTKEAFSSKVHAYLGYNPETENLSFTIVTAKSDTVGNSSFLTQSILGSTKEELSFFNTTAENANSIPWDVAHERISNWNNDNIRNQWIEERFANNPSELGIVKLFIIPENDFNYGDTHQCYLGLKEVQKEGEPIRYQVDLIVVNTFERSGGRTASERNIEDITYPIPPFQHGGE
;
A
#
# COMPACT_ATOMS: atom_id res chain seq x y z
N MET A 1 -3.31 56.72 55.26
CA MET A 1 -2.39 57.77 54.77
C MET A 1 -1.33 58.05 55.83
N LYS A 2 -0.18 57.37 55.77
CA LYS A 2 1.07 57.67 56.49
C LYS A 2 2.20 57.08 55.66
N ILE A 3 2.98 57.96 55.06
CA ILE A 3 4.18 57.68 54.27
C ILE A 3 5.34 57.55 55.24
N LYS A 4 6.18 56.52 55.09
CA LYS A 4 7.57 56.56 55.54
C LYS A 4 8.47 56.01 54.43
N GLN A 5 9.23 56.92 53.86
CA GLN A 5 10.41 56.69 53.03
C GLN A 5 11.44 55.84 53.79
N GLN A 6 12.24 55.06 53.06
CA GLN A 6 13.69 55.19 53.12
C GLN A 6 14.30 54.93 51.73
N PHE A 7 15.07 55.93 51.28
CA PHE A 7 16.07 55.85 50.21
C PHE A 7 17.43 55.66 50.87
N SER A 8 18.26 54.75 50.35
CA SER A 8 19.71 54.82 50.50
C SER A 8 20.38 54.37 49.20
N TYR A 9 21.17 55.28 48.64
CA TYR A 9 22.05 55.14 47.48
C TYR A 9 23.31 54.33 47.82
N LEU A 10 23.87 53.60 46.85
CA LEU A 10 25.31 53.52 46.55
C LEU A 10 25.50 52.78 45.19
N ILE A 11 25.94 53.46 44.12
CA ILE A 11 27.31 53.38 43.52
C ILE A 11 27.78 51.92 43.42
N GLY A 12 27.80 51.24 42.27
CA GLY A 12 28.40 51.60 40.97
C GLY A 12 29.57 50.64 40.71
N ILE A 13 29.54 49.88 39.61
CA ILE A 13 30.69 49.42 38.78
C ILE A 13 30.13 48.61 37.61
N LEU A 14 30.42 49.12 36.40
CA LEU A 14 30.37 48.40 35.14
C LEU A 14 31.52 47.38 35.10
N CYS A 15 31.20 46.11 34.87
CA CYS A 15 32.11 45.16 34.22
C CYS A 15 31.28 44.29 33.28
N SER A 16 31.25 44.71 32.02
CA SER A 16 30.93 43.88 30.86
C SER A 16 31.93 42.72 30.76
N VAL A 17 31.47 41.49 31.02
CA VAL A 17 32.20 40.28 30.64
C VAL A 17 31.46 39.66 29.47
N GLY A 18 32.13 39.67 28.32
CA GLY A 18 31.63 39.12 27.07
C GLY A 18 31.36 37.63 27.19
N ILE A 19 30.24 37.24 26.63
CA ILE A 19 29.83 35.88 26.34
C ILE A 19 30.74 35.33 25.25
N LEU A 20 31.55 34.31 25.56
CA LEU A 20 32.03 33.34 24.58
C LEU A 20 32.04 31.96 25.25
N TYR A 21 30.86 31.38 25.46
CA TYR A 21 30.75 29.93 25.49
C TYR A 21 30.83 29.47 24.04
N SER A 22 32.01 29.00 23.62
CA SER A 22 32.12 28.07 22.50
C SER A 22 31.40 26.79 22.91
N CYS A 23 30.10 26.75 22.66
CA CYS A 23 29.37 25.51 22.61
C CYS A 23 29.68 24.91 21.23
N THR A 24 30.75 24.13 21.14
CA THR A 24 30.89 23.16 20.06
C THR A 24 29.78 22.13 20.25
N THR A 25 28.59 22.47 19.74
CA THR A 25 27.58 21.47 19.40
C THR A 25 28.18 20.68 18.26
N SER A 26 28.86 19.57 18.59
CA SER A 26 28.96 18.49 17.64
C SER A 26 27.53 18.00 17.46
N SER A 27 26.83 18.51 16.45
CA SER A 27 25.65 17.83 15.92
C SER A 27 26.20 16.54 15.32
N SER A 28 26.25 15.49 16.13
CA SER A 28 26.08 14.15 15.59
C SER A 28 24.67 14.15 15.04
N GLU A 29 24.54 14.48 13.76
CA GLU A 29 23.47 13.97 12.94
C GLU A 29 23.59 12.45 13.09
N ASN A 30 22.92 11.90 14.10
CA ASN A 30 22.39 10.56 14.00
C ASN A 30 21.36 10.67 12.87
N GLU A 31 21.82 10.57 11.62
CA GLU A 31 21.04 9.90 10.61
C GLU A 31 20.62 8.58 11.27
N MET A 32 19.38 8.55 11.74
CA MET A 32 18.70 7.31 12.04
C MET A 32 18.66 6.59 10.69
N VAL A 33 19.70 5.83 10.40
CA VAL A 33 19.71 4.87 9.29
C VAL A 33 18.57 3.93 9.62
N LYS A 34 17.40 4.20 9.03
CA LYS A 34 16.28 3.27 9.02
C LYS A 34 16.87 2.01 8.41
N SER A 35 17.06 0.98 9.24
CA SER A 35 17.56 -0.30 8.76
C SER A 35 16.72 -0.69 7.56
N GLU A 36 17.34 -0.87 6.39
CA GLU A 36 16.62 -1.32 5.22
C GLU A 36 15.91 -2.62 5.57
N GLU A 37 14.57 -2.58 5.59
CA GLU A 37 13.78 -3.75 5.90
C GLU A 37 13.93 -4.74 4.73
N VAL A 38 14.29 -5.97 5.07
CA VAL A 38 14.62 -7.03 4.12
C VAL A 38 13.36 -7.82 3.80
N ILE A 39 13.07 -8.02 2.51
CA ILE A 39 11.96 -8.82 2.01
C ILE A 39 12.05 -10.22 2.62
N ASP A 40 10.99 -10.62 3.32
CA ASP A 40 10.85 -12.00 3.77
C ASP A 40 10.46 -12.90 2.59
N ASN A 41 11.48 -13.46 1.94
CA ASN A 41 11.32 -14.38 0.81
C ASN A 41 10.55 -15.67 1.18
N SER A 42 10.47 -16.02 2.47
CA SER A 42 9.71 -17.18 2.90
C SER A 42 8.21 -16.97 2.66
N LEU A 43 7.69 -15.78 2.97
CA LEU A 43 6.28 -15.44 2.74
C LEU A 43 5.91 -15.52 1.25
N LEU A 44 6.77 -14.99 0.37
CA LEU A 44 6.58 -15.05 -1.08
C LEU A 44 6.63 -16.49 -1.59
N SER A 45 7.56 -17.30 -1.07
CA SER A 45 7.71 -18.71 -1.44
C SER A 45 6.53 -19.57 -0.96
N HIS A 46 5.99 -19.27 0.22
CA HIS A 46 4.79 -19.93 0.74
C HIS A 46 3.56 -19.57 -0.11
N TRP A 47 3.40 -18.30 -0.49
CA TRP A 47 2.34 -17.91 -1.42
C TRP A 47 2.49 -18.58 -2.79
N GLU A 48 3.72 -18.65 -3.32
CA GLU A 48 3.99 -19.31 -4.61
C GLU A 48 3.52 -20.76 -4.65
N LYS A 49 3.58 -21.47 -3.52
CA LYS A 49 3.04 -22.82 -3.37
C LYS A 49 1.53 -22.80 -3.18
N ALA A 50 1.05 -21.96 -2.26
CA ALA A 50 -0.36 -21.92 -1.89
C ALA A 50 -1.28 -21.51 -3.04
N ARG A 51 -0.84 -20.57 -3.89
CA ARG A 51 -1.61 -20.07 -5.05
C ARG A 51 -1.84 -21.11 -6.15
N LEU A 52 -1.23 -22.28 -6.05
CA LEU A 52 -1.37 -23.42 -6.95
C LEU A 52 -2.34 -24.48 -6.41
N ASP A 53 -2.87 -24.30 -5.20
CA ASP A 53 -3.86 -25.18 -4.60
C ASP A 53 -5.19 -24.41 -4.48
N LYS A 54 -6.20 -24.89 -5.20
CA LYS A 54 -7.51 -24.25 -5.27
C LYS A 54 -8.16 -24.11 -3.89
N ASP A 55 -8.19 -25.19 -3.11
CA ASP A 55 -8.88 -25.22 -1.82
C ASP A 55 -8.13 -24.35 -0.82
N GLN A 56 -6.80 -24.33 -0.91
CA GLN A 56 -5.96 -23.43 -0.12
C GLN A 56 -6.22 -21.96 -0.46
N VAL A 57 -6.33 -21.60 -1.74
CA VAL A 57 -6.65 -20.23 -2.16
C VAL A 57 -8.01 -19.81 -1.64
N ILE A 58 -9.04 -20.65 -1.80
CA ILE A 58 -10.40 -20.37 -1.30
C ILE A 58 -10.35 -20.10 0.21
N LYS A 59 -9.65 -20.96 0.96
CA LYS A 59 -9.48 -20.78 2.41
C LYS A 59 -8.78 -19.44 2.73
N ILE A 60 -7.63 -19.17 2.10
CA ILE A 60 -6.82 -17.97 2.36
C ILE A 60 -7.64 -16.71 2.10
N PHE A 61 -8.28 -16.58 0.94
CA PHE A 61 -9.03 -15.38 0.61
C PHE A 61 -10.32 -15.21 1.38
N SER A 62 -10.90 -16.28 1.91
CA SER A 62 -12.10 -16.20 2.76
C SER A 62 -11.77 -15.74 4.18
N SER A 63 -10.58 -16.06 4.69
CA SER A 63 -10.16 -15.73 6.07
C SER A 63 -9.41 -14.40 6.21
N ASN A 64 -8.95 -13.82 5.11
CA ASN A 64 -8.14 -12.59 5.10
C ASN A 64 -8.95 -11.40 4.57
N SER A 65 -8.52 -10.19 4.89
CA SER A 65 -9.08 -8.93 4.39
C SER A 65 -8.93 -8.81 2.87
N ASN A 66 -9.48 -7.76 2.28
CA ASN A 66 -9.28 -7.35 0.90
C ASN A 66 -8.50 -6.04 0.79
N THR A 67 -8.09 -5.43 1.90
CA THR A 67 -7.52 -4.09 1.91
C THR A 67 -6.11 -4.05 2.49
N PHE A 68 -5.26 -3.18 1.95
CA PHE A 68 -3.98 -2.80 2.54
C PHE A 68 -3.69 -1.32 2.27
N HIS A 69 -2.70 -0.79 2.99
CA HIS A 69 -2.29 0.61 2.86
C HIS A 69 -0.79 0.69 2.60
N PHE A 70 -0.38 1.68 1.83
CA PHE A 70 1.03 2.07 1.77
C PHE A 70 1.17 3.57 1.53
N THR A 71 2.26 4.14 2.01
CA THR A 71 2.64 5.52 1.74
C THR A 71 3.89 5.49 0.86
N LYS A 72 3.88 6.28 -0.22
CA LYS A 72 5.03 6.37 -1.11
C LYS A 72 5.82 7.64 -0.82
N GLU A 73 7.01 7.48 -0.27
CA GLU A 73 7.99 8.57 -0.21
C GLU A 73 8.50 8.88 -1.63
N ALA A 74 8.82 10.14 -1.89
CA ALA A 74 8.96 10.73 -3.23
C ALA A 74 9.91 9.97 -4.19
N PHE A 75 9.39 9.00 -4.97
CA PHE A 75 10.16 8.25 -5.97
C PHE A 75 9.41 8.02 -7.28
N SER A 76 10.00 8.45 -8.40
CA SER A 76 9.45 8.33 -9.77
C SER A 76 9.57 6.92 -10.36
N SER A 77 8.82 5.96 -9.82
CA SER A 77 8.70 4.64 -10.44
C SER A 77 7.37 3.96 -10.12
N LYS A 78 6.97 3.01 -10.97
CA LYS A 78 5.91 2.03 -10.69
C LYS A 78 6.23 1.26 -9.41
N VAL A 79 5.23 0.68 -8.76
CA VAL A 79 5.45 -0.25 -7.64
C VAL A 79 4.89 -1.63 -7.97
N HIS A 80 5.52 -2.65 -7.41
CA HIS A 80 5.06 -4.03 -7.44
C HIS A 80 4.54 -4.38 -6.05
N ALA A 81 3.29 -4.83 -5.97
CA ALA A 81 2.67 -5.32 -4.74
C ALA A 81 2.61 -6.85 -4.79
N TYR A 82 3.55 -7.50 -4.10
CA TYR A 82 3.68 -8.95 -4.04
C TYR A 82 2.79 -9.55 -2.95
N LEU A 83 2.04 -10.60 -3.26
CA LEU A 83 1.35 -11.37 -2.24
C LEU A 83 2.34 -12.29 -1.51
N GLY A 84 2.27 -12.29 -0.18
CA GLY A 84 2.98 -13.21 0.70
C GLY A 84 2.02 -13.92 1.65
N TYR A 85 2.32 -15.16 2.02
CA TYR A 85 1.47 -15.96 2.91
C TYR A 85 2.28 -16.55 4.06
N ASN A 86 1.78 -16.41 5.29
CA ASN A 86 2.36 -17.06 6.45
C ASN A 86 1.50 -18.27 6.85
N PRO A 87 1.96 -19.52 6.66
CA PRO A 87 1.18 -20.71 7.00
C PRO A 87 1.02 -20.94 8.51
N GLU A 88 1.87 -20.33 9.36
CA GLU A 88 1.77 -20.47 10.82
C GLU A 88 0.64 -19.62 11.40
N THR A 89 0.42 -18.44 10.81
CA THR A 89 -0.62 -17.50 11.24
C THR A 89 -1.83 -17.47 10.31
N GLU A 90 -1.76 -18.17 9.18
CA GLU A 90 -2.72 -18.17 8.07
C GLU A 90 -3.01 -16.76 7.49
N ASN A 91 -2.09 -15.82 7.72
CA ASN A 91 -2.23 -14.44 7.28
C ASN A 91 -1.67 -14.23 5.87
N LEU A 92 -2.42 -13.50 5.07
CA LEU A 92 -2.00 -12.95 3.79
C LEU A 92 -1.32 -11.59 4.03
N SER A 93 -0.42 -11.20 3.14
CA SER A 93 0.28 -9.91 3.21
C SER A 93 0.59 -9.37 1.82
N PHE A 94 0.78 -8.05 1.73
CA PHE A 94 1.38 -7.41 0.57
C PHE A 94 2.74 -6.84 0.93
N THR A 95 3.77 -7.21 0.16
CA THR A 95 5.09 -6.59 0.20
C THR A 95 5.20 -5.65 -0.99
N ILE A 96 5.39 -4.36 -0.73
CA ILE A 96 5.42 -3.30 -1.76
C ILE A 96 6.87 -2.96 -2.08
N VAL A 97 7.25 -3.08 -3.34
CA VAL A 97 8.63 -2.83 -3.83
C VAL A 97 8.56 -1.81 -4.95
N THR A 98 9.50 -0.85 -5.01
CA THR A 98 9.59 0.00 -6.20
C THR A 98 10.10 -0.80 -7.38
N ALA A 99 9.55 -0.60 -8.57
CA ALA A 99 10.01 -1.30 -9.77
C ALA A 99 11.50 -1.03 -10.07
N LYS A 100 12.03 0.13 -9.64
CA LYS A 100 13.47 0.45 -9.74
C LYS A 100 14.33 -0.37 -8.78
N SER A 101 13.80 -0.68 -7.59
CA SER A 101 14.48 -1.49 -6.58
C SER A 101 14.27 -2.99 -6.81
N ASP A 102 13.28 -3.40 -7.60
CA ASP A 102 13.01 -4.80 -7.89
C ASP A 102 14.02 -5.40 -8.88
N THR A 103 15.12 -5.90 -8.32
CA THR A 103 16.24 -6.49 -9.07
C THR A 103 16.71 -7.76 -8.37
N VAL A 104 17.30 -8.67 -9.15
CA VAL A 104 17.96 -9.86 -8.59
C VAL A 104 19.09 -9.40 -7.65
N GLY A 105 18.90 -9.62 -6.34
CA GLY A 105 19.88 -9.27 -5.31
C GLY A 105 19.55 -8.01 -4.49
N ASN A 106 18.50 -7.27 -4.83
CA ASN A 106 17.96 -6.26 -3.92
C ASN A 106 16.86 -6.88 -3.06
N SER A 107 16.97 -6.68 -1.74
CA SER A 107 16.02 -7.19 -0.78
C SER A 107 15.26 -6.10 -0.05
N SER A 108 15.37 -4.82 -0.44
CA SER A 108 14.64 -3.73 0.20
C SER A 108 13.20 -3.67 -0.28
N PHE A 109 12.27 -3.38 0.64
CA PHE A 109 10.88 -3.08 0.33
C PHE A 109 10.47 -1.72 0.91
N LEU A 110 9.42 -1.12 0.35
CA LEU A 110 8.84 0.14 0.84
C LEU A 110 8.03 -0.08 2.12
N THR A 111 7.09 -1.03 2.06
CA THR A 111 6.30 -1.45 3.21
C THR A 111 5.82 -2.88 3.03
N GLN A 112 5.49 -3.53 4.15
CA GLN A 112 4.80 -4.80 4.17
C GLN A 112 3.53 -4.62 5.01
N SER A 113 2.38 -4.96 4.42
CA SER A 113 1.08 -4.89 5.09
C SER A 113 0.55 -6.30 5.28
N ILE A 114 0.46 -6.76 6.52
CA ILE A 114 -0.26 -7.99 6.88
C ILE A 114 -1.76 -7.67 6.85
N LEU A 115 -2.53 -8.50 6.16
CA LEU A 115 -3.98 -8.33 6.06
C LEU A 115 -4.63 -8.76 7.38
N GLY A 116 -5.61 -7.98 7.82
CA GLY A 116 -6.53 -8.41 8.88
C GLY A 116 -7.47 -9.50 8.38
N SER A 117 -8.51 -9.82 9.16
CA SER A 117 -9.54 -10.80 8.77
C SER A 117 -10.84 -10.17 8.25
N THR A 118 -11.04 -8.87 8.48
CA THR A 118 -12.28 -8.19 8.11
C THR A 118 -12.20 -7.68 6.67
N LYS A 119 -13.19 -8.06 5.86
CA LYS A 119 -13.41 -7.47 4.54
C LYS A 119 -13.95 -6.05 4.69
N GLU A 120 -13.36 -5.11 3.97
CA GLU A 120 -13.79 -3.72 3.95
C GLU A 120 -14.54 -3.41 2.66
N GLU A 121 -15.58 -2.60 2.80
CA GLU A 121 -16.31 -2.00 1.70
C GLU A 121 -15.81 -0.58 1.45
N LEU A 122 -15.92 -0.12 0.21
CA LEU A 122 -15.60 1.25 -0.14
C LEU A 122 -16.71 2.19 0.32
N SER A 123 -16.41 3.04 1.29
CA SER A 123 -17.33 4.10 1.72
C SER A 123 -17.55 5.11 0.58
N PHE A 124 -18.75 5.72 0.53
CA PHE A 124 -19.06 6.72 -0.49
C PHE A 124 -18.22 7.99 -0.34
N PHE A 125 -17.72 8.50 -1.47
CA PHE A 125 -17.10 9.83 -1.62
C PHE A 125 -17.25 10.32 -3.06
N ASN A 126 -17.03 11.62 -3.28
CA ASN A 126 -17.05 12.17 -4.63
C ASN A 126 -15.72 11.85 -5.32
N THR A 127 -15.79 11.31 -6.54
CA THR A 127 -14.61 11.02 -7.34
C THR A 127 -14.21 12.19 -8.22
N THR A 128 -12.92 12.36 -8.40
CA THR A 128 -12.34 13.26 -9.40
C THR A 128 -11.52 12.42 -10.38
N ALA A 129 -11.82 12.52 -11.68
CA ALA A 129 -11.00 11.88 -12.70
C ALA A 129 -9.68 12.66 -12.88
N GLU A 130 -8.55 12.03 -12.58
CA GLU A 130 -7.23 12.69 -12.66
C GLU A 130 -6.38 12.16 -13.81
N ASN A 131 -6.58 10.91 -14.24
CA ASN A 131 -5.85 10.34 -15.37
C ASN A 131 -6.70 9.32 -16.16
N ALA A 132 -6.05 8.59 -17.07
CA ALA A 132 -6.71 7.65 -17.98
C ALA A 132 -7.27 6.39 -17.30
N ASN A 133 -6.87 6.11 -16.07
CA ASN A 133 -7.20 4.91 -15.32
C ASN A 133 -8.31 5.18 -14.30
N SER A 134 -8.73 6.44 -14.20
CA SER A 134 -9.67 6.87 -13.19
C SER A 134 -11.04 6.25 -13.45
N ILE A 135 -11.57 5.53 -12.45
CA ILE A 135 -12.89 4.92 -12.52
C ILE A 135 -13.91 5.63 -11.62
N PRO A 136 -15.21 5.62 -11.99
CA PRO A 136 -16.28 6.06 -11.11
C PRO A 136 -16.35 5.27 -9.80
N TRP A 137 -16.86 5.91 -8.73
CA TRP A 137 -16.99 5.28 -7.41
C TRP A 137 -17.86 4.03 -7.43
N ASP A 138 -18.99 4.08 -8.13
CA ASP A 138 -19.96 2.98 -8.23
C ASP A 138 -19.32 1.75 -8.89
N VAL A 139 -18.50 1.95 -9.93
CA VAL A 139 -17.72 0.88 -10.56
C VAL A 139 -16.70 0.27 -9.60
N ALA A 140 -15.98 1.11 -8.85
CA ALA A 140 -15.01 0.64 -7.86
C ALA A 140 -15.68 -0.13 -6.72
N HIS A 141 -16.78 0.42 -6.19
CA HIS A 141 -17.58 -0.18 -5.13
C HIS A 141 -18.14 -1.54 -5.54
N GLU A 142 -18.70 -1.66 -6.75
CA GLU A 142 -19.20 -2.92 -7.29
C GLU A 142 -18.10 -3.99 -7.35
N ARG A 143 -16.93 -3.65 -7.88
CA ARG A 143 -15.80 -4.59 -8.00
C ARG A 143 -15.29 -5.06 -6.65
N ILE A 144 -15.22 -4.18 -5.66
CA ILE A 144 -14.86 -4.53 -4.28
C ILE A 144 -15.91 -5.45 -3.67
N SER A 145 -17.19 -5.13 -3.86
CA SER A 145 -18.30 -5.95 -3.38
C SER A 145 -18.29 -7.35 -4.02
N ASN A 146 -17.97 -7.46 -5.31
CA ASN A 146 -17.81 -8.74 -6.01
C ASN A 146 -16.70 -9.60 -5.39
N TRP A 147 -15.57 -9.00 -4.98
CA TRP A 147 -14.51 -9.72 -4.27
C TRP A 147 -14.95 -10.19 -2.88
N ASN A 148 -15.72 -9.37 -2.17
CA ASN A 148 -16.24 -9.69 -0.84
C ASN A 148 -17.35 -10.75 -0.87
N ASN A 149 -18.00 -10.96 -2.01
CA ASN A 149 -18.97 -12.02 -2.21
C ASN A 149 -18.29 -13.37 -2.46
N ASP A 150 -18.37 -14.28 -1.48
CA ASP A 150 -17.76 -15.62 -1.54
C ASP A 150 -18.20 -16.43 -2.77
N ASN A 151 -19.45 -16.33 -3.20
CA ASN A 151 -19.92 -17.08 -4.37
C ASN A 151 -19.23 -16.60 -5.65
N ILE A 152 -19.13 -15.28 -5.83
CA ILE A 152 -18.49 -14.68 -7.01
C ILE A 152 -16.98 -14.93 -6.98
N ARG A 153 -16.34 -14.70 -5.83
CA ARG A 153 -14.91 -14.95 -5.65
C ARG A 153 -14.54 -16.41 -5.86
N ASN A 154 -15.30 -17.34 -5.29
CA ASN A 154 -15.03 -18.77 -5.45
C ASN A 154 -15.32 -19.24 -6.88
N GLN A 155 -16.34 -18.70 -7.55
CA GLN A 155 -16.56 -18.96 -8.97
C GLN A 155 -15.35 -18.55 -9.82
N TRP A 156 -14.82 -17.34 -9.60
CA TRP A 156 -13.60 -16.90 -10.28
C TRP A 156 -12.43 -17.86 -10.04
N ILE A 157 -12.19 -18.27 -8.79
CA ILE A 157 -11.11 -19.22 -8.45
C ILE A 157 -11.33 -20.55 -9.18
N GLU A 158 -12.52 -21.14 -9.10
CA GLU A 158 -12.87 -22.39 -9.78
C GLU A 158 -12.63 -22.30 -11.29
N GLU A 159 -13.08 -21.22 -11.94
CA GLU A 159 -12.86 -20.98 -13.37
C GLU A 159 -11.37 -20.85 -13.72
N ARG A 160 -10.56 -20.22 -12.86
CA ARG A 160 -9.11 -20.09 -13.08
C ARG A 160 -8.42 -21.45 -13.05
N PHE A 161 -8.77 -22.32 -12.11
CA PHE A 161 -8.20 -23.66 -11.98
C PHE A 161 -8.74 -24.63 -13.04
N ALA A 162 -10.01 -24.52 -13.44
CA ALA A 162 -10.58 -25.35 -14.51
C ALA A 162 -9.92 -25.08 -15.87
N ASN A 163 -9.56 -23.83 -16.14
CA ASN A 163 -8.99 -23.42 -17.43
C ASN A 163 -7.45 -23.44 -17.47
N ASN A 164 -6.76 -23.46 -16.32
CA ASN A 164 -5.29 -23.40 -16.22
C ASN A 164 -4.77 -24.24 -15.03
N PRO A 165 -4.76 -25.59 -15.11
CA PRO A 165 -4.83 -26.44 -13.92
C PRO A 165 -3.62 -26.49 -12.97
N SER A 166 -2.45 -25.93 -13.29
CA SER A 166 -1.28 -26.13 -12.41
C SER A 166 -0.12 -25.14 -12.52
N GLU A 167 0.16 -24.53 -13.67
CA GLU A 167 1.39 -23.72 -13.83
C GLU A 167 1.18 -22.22 -13.59
N LEU A 168 0.00 -21.69 -13.97
CA LEU A 168 -0.26 -20.25 -13.88
C LEU A 168 -0.78 -19.83 -12.51
N GLY A 169 -1.52 -20.71 -11.83
CA GLY A 169 -2.14 -20.46 -10.52
C GLY A 169 -2.94 -19.16 -10.43
N ILE A 170 -3.01 -18.63 -9.22
CA ILE A 170 -3.61 -17.34 -8.89
C ILE A 170 -2.53 -16.23 -8.87
N VAL A 171 -2.98 -14.97 -8.82
CA VAL A 171 -2.14 -13.77 -8.87
C VAL A 171 -0.92 -13.86 -7.95
N LYS A 172 0.26 -13.52 -8.50
CA LYS A 172 1.51 -13.41 -7.72
C LYS A 172 1.71 -12.01 -7.16
N LEU A 173 1.56 -11.05 -8.05
CA LEU A 173 1.81 -9.65 -7.79
C LEU A 173 0.94 -8.80 -8.69
N PHE A 174 0.85 -7.55 -8.29
CA PHE A 174 0.18 -6.49 -9.00
C PHE A 174 1.20 -5.39 -9.37
N ILE A 175 1.23 -4.97 -10.63
CA ILE A 175 1.99 -3.77 -11.03
C ILE A 175 1.06 -2.58 -10.94
N ILE A 176 1.46 -1.59 -10.13
CA ILE A 176 0.72 -0.35 -10.03
C ILE A 176 1.55 0.80 -10.67
N PRO A 177 1.03 1.44 -11.74
CA PRO A 177 1.70 2.54 -12.45
C PRO A 177 1.97 3.77 -11.61
N GLU A 178 3.05 4.50 -11.93
CA GLU A 178 3.44 5.74 -11.23
C GLU A 178 2.34 6.81 -11.20
N ASN A 179 1.54 6.92 -12.26
CA ASN A 179 0.51 7.94 -12.38
C ASN A 179 -0.72 7.67 -11.51
N ASP A 180 -0.85 6.46 -10.97
CA ASP A 180 -2.04 6.01 -10.24
C ASP A 180 -1.97 6.35 -8.73
N PHE A 181 -0.91 7.05 -8.31
CA PHE A 181 -0.77 7.54 -6.95
C PHE A 181 0.02 8.83 -6.83
N ASN A 182 -0.36 9.60 -5.81
CA ASN A 182 0.22 10.89 -5.48
C ASN A 182 1.35 10.79 -4.44
N TYR A 183 2.42 11.56 -4.64
CA TYR A 183 3.58 11.57 -3.75
C TYR A 183 3.28 12.11 -2.35
N GLY A 184 3.71 11.36 -1.33
CA GLY A 184 3.55 11.72 0.07
C GLY A 184 2.14 11.50 0.62
N ASP A 185 1.23 10.95 -0.18
CA ASP A 185 -0.10 10.55 0.27
C ASP A 185 -0.11 9.07 0.71
N THR A 186 -1.05 8.72 1.55
CA THR A 186 -1.36 7.32 1.87
C THR A 186 -2.34 6.78 0.83
N HIS A 187 -2.05 5.59 0.31
CA HIS A 187 -2.87 4.91 -0.69
C HIS A 187 -3.55 3.72 -0.03
N GLN A 188 -4.88 3.70 -0.09
CA GLN A 188 -5.68 2.57 0.35
C GLN A 188 -6.00 1.71 -0.86
N CYS A 189 -5.57 0.45 -0.83
CA CYS A 189 -5.73 -0.48 -1.95
C CYS A 189 -6.72 -1.58 -1.59
N TYR A 190 -7.62 -1.92 -2.51
CA TYR A 190 -8.61 -2.96 -2.34
C TYR A 190 -8.49 -4.01 -3.44
N LEU A 191 -8.60 -5.28 -3.08
CA LEU A 191 -8.85 -6.36 -4.03
C LEU A 191 -10.30 -6.27 -4.53
N GLY A 192 -10.46 -6.39 -5.85
CA GLY A 192 -11.73 -6.36 -6.55
C GLY A 192 -11.84 -7.46 -7.60
N LEU A 193 -13.07 -7.70 -8.07
CA LEU A 193 -13.36 -8.54 -9.24
C LEU A 193 -14.14 -7.72 -10.26
N LYS A 194 -13.55 -7.52 -11.43
CA LYS A 194 -14.21 -6.89 -12.57
C LYS A 194 -14.85 -7.91 -13.47
N GLU A 195 -16.08 -7.62 -13.89
CA GLU A 195 -16.77 -8.39 -14.91
C GLU A 195 -16.10 -8.16 -16.27
N VAL A 196 -15.71 -9.25 -16.90
CA VAL A 196 -15.15 -9.28 -18.25
C VAL A 196 -16.16 -10.02 -19.12
N GLN A 197 -17.25 -9.34 -19.43
CA GLN A 197 -18.27 -9.87 -20.33
C GLN A 197 -17.83 -9.67 -21.78
N LYS A 198 -17.85 -10.75 -22.57
CA LYS A 198 -17.91 -10.65 -24.03
C LYS A 198 -19.35 -10.87 -24.45
N GLU A 199 -19.81 -10.12 -25.44
CA GLU A 199 -21.17 -10.25 -25.94
C GLU A 199 -21.48 -11.71 -26.32
N GLY A 200 -22.54 -12.28 -25.76
CA GLY A 200 -22.94 -13.67 -25.98
C GLY A 200 -22.21 -14.73 -25.14
N GLU A 201 -21.26 -14.35 -24.29
CA GLU A 201 -20.54 -15.27 -23.38
C GLU A 201 -21.09 -15.21 -21.95
N PRO A 202 -20.93 -16.28 -21.15
CA PRO A 202 -21.16 -16.23 -19.71
C PRO A 202 -20.33 -15.12 -19.05
N ILE A 203 -20.86 -14.54 -17.97
CA ILE A 203 -20.12 -13.57 -17.15
C ILE A 203 -18.86 -14.27 -16.64
N ARG A 204 -17.71 -13.63 -16.84
CA ARG A 204 -16.42 -14.06 -16.30
C ARG A 204 -15.84 -12.92 -15.48
N TYR A 205 -15.04 -13.27 -14.49
CA TYR A 205 -14.41 -12.28 -13.63
C TYR A 205 -12.91 -12.24 -13.84
N GLN A 206 -12.33 -11.06 -13.67
CA GLN A 206 -10.89 -10.86 -13.59
C GLN A 206 -10.56 -10.15 -12.27
N VAL A 207 -9.47 -10.59 -11.64
CA VAL A 207 -8.94 -9.93 -10.46
C VAL A 207 -8.47 -8.51 -10.79
N ASP A 208 -8.75 -7.62 -9.86
CA ASP A 208 -8.43 -6.21 -9.94
C ASP A 208 -7.84 -5.72 -8.62
N LEU A 209 -7.08 -4.63 -8.68
CA LEU A 209 -6.65 -3.89 -7.50
C LEU A 209 -7.03 -2.44 -7.70
N ILE A 210 -7.87 -1.96 -6.79
CA ILE A 210 -8.42 -0.62 -6.81
C ILE A 210 -7.61 0.23 -5.84
N VAL A 211 -7.00 1.29 -6.35
CA VAL A 211 -6.21 2.23 -5.55
C VAL A 211 -7.03 3.47 -5.27
N VAL A 212 -7.19 3.80 -3.99
CA VAL A 212 -7.85 5.02 -3.53
C VAL A 212 -6.80 5.97 -2.98
N ASN A 213 -6.59 7.06 -3.69
CA ASN A 213 -5.68 8.11 -3.27
C ASN A 213 -6.33 8.95 -2.17
N THR A 214 -5.84 8.82 -0.93
CA THR A 214 -6.28 9.66 0.18
C THR A 214 -5.40 10.90 0.23
N PHE A 215 -5.91 12.04 -0.24
CA PHE A 215 -5.17 13.30 -0.17
C PHE A 215 -5.00 13.70 1.30
N GLU A 216 -3.79 13.61 1.83
CA GLU A 216 -3.45 14.18 3.15
C GLU A 216 -2.71 15.52 3.03
N ARG A 217 -2.49 16.02 1.80
CA ARG A 217 -1.80 17.30 1.60
C ARG A 217 -2.58 18.48 2.18
N SER A 218 -1.94 19.11 3.16
CA SER A 218 -2.25 20.41 3.75
C SER A 218 -2.22 21.51 2.67
N GLY A 219 -3.26 21.61 1.84
CA GLY A 219 -3.24 22.49 0.66
C GLY A 219 -4.58 22.81 0.01
N GLY A 220 -5.71 22.49 0.65
CA GLY A 220 -7.02 23.03 0.26
C GLY A 220 -7.93 22.14 -0.59
N ARG A 221 -7.57 20.87 -0.84
CA ARG A 221 -8.56 19.86 -1.26
C ARG A 221 -9.15 19.21 -0.01
N THR A 222 -10.46 19.27 0.13
CA THR A 222 -11.16 18.64 1.25
C THR A 222 -11.08 17.12 1.12
N ALA A 223 -11.00 16.39 2.24
CA ALA A 223 -11.00 14.91 2.32
C ALA A 223 -12.19 14.19 1.61
N SER A 224 -13.07 14.97 0.98
CA SER A 224 -14.31 14.61 0.28
C SER A 224 -14.12 14.26 -1.20
N GLU A 225 -12.96 14.57 -1.78
CA GLU A 225 -12.62 14.24 -3.17
C GLU A 225 -11.45 13.25 -3.15
N ARG A 226 -11.61 12.08 -3.77
CA ARG A 226 -10.54 11.08 -3.92
C ARG A 226 -10.50 10.59 -5.36
N ASN A 227 -9.31 10.17 -5.77
CA ASN A 227 -9.10 9.56 -7.08
C ASN A 227 -9.03 8.02 -6.93
N ILE A 228 -9.62 7.30 -7.89
CA ILE A 228 -9.73 5.83 -7.88
C ILE A 228 -9.23 5.29 -9.21
N GLU A 229 -8.27 4.36 -9.17
CA GLU A 229 -7.62 3.85 -10.39
C GLU A 229 -7.87 2.35 -10.62
N ASP A 230 -8.19 1.98 -11.86
CA ASP A 230 -8.30 0.61 -12.41
C ASP A 230 -7.03 0.25 -13.17
N ILE A 231 -5.93 0.02 -12.47
CA ILE A 231 -4.82 -0.72 -13.07
C ILE A 231 -4.15 -1.55 -12.01
N THR A 232 -4.32 -2.86 -12.13
CA THR A 232 -3.18 -3.74 -11.98
C THR A 232 -3.23 -4.85 -13.02
N TYR A 233 -2.11 -5.04 -13.71
CA TYR A 233 -1.88 -6.28 -14.45
C TYR A 233 -1.47 -7.32 -13.40
N PRO A 234 -2.30 -8.32 -13.08
CA PRO A 234 -1.78 -9.47 -12.37
C PRO A 234 -0.70 -10.06 -13.28
N ILE A 235 0.53 -10.20 -12.79
CA ILE A 235 1.57 -10.90 -13.54
C ILE A 235 1.41 -12.41 -13.25
N PRO A 236 0.94 -13.23 -14.21
CA PRO A 236 1.21 -14.67 -14.20
C PRO A 236 2.73 -14.91 -14.40
N PRO A 237 3.32 -16.01 -13.89
CA PRO A 237 4.76 -16.13 -13.65
C PRO A 237 5.69 -15.59 -14.74
N PHE A 238 6.80 -14.97 -14.32
CA PHE A 238 8.04 -14.96 -15.10
C PHE A 238 8.35 -16.39 -15.52
N GLN A 239 8.44 -16.63 -16.83
CA GLN A 239 9.24 -17.73 -17.32
C GLN A 239 10.64 -17.52 -16.72
N HIS A 240 11.10 -18.44 -15.87
CA HIS A 240 12.54 -18.63 -15.77
C HIS A 240 12.97 -18.96 -17.19
N GLY A 241 13.75 -18.06 -17.80
CA GLY A 241 14.39 -18.34 -19.07
C GLY A 241 15.07 -19.69 -18.97
N GLY A 242 14.55 -20.65 -19.71
CA GLY A 242 15.30 -21.84 -20.05
C GLY A 242 16.42 -21.40 -20.99
N GLU A 243 17.62 -21.86 -20.64
CA GLU A 243 18.91 -21.79 -21.37
C GLU A 243 19.67 -20.46 -21.32
#